data_AF-A0A968MW17-F1
#
_entry.id   AF-A0A968MW17-F1
#
_cell.length_a   1.000
_cell.length_b   1.000
_cell.length_c   1.000
_cell.angle_alpha   90.00
_cell.angle_beta   90.00
_cell.angle_gamma   90.00
#
_symmetry.space_group_name_H-M   'P 1'
#
loop_
_entity.id
_entity.type
_entity.pdbx_description
1 polymer ?
#
loop_
_entity_poly.entity_id
_entity_poly.type
_entity_poly.pdbx_seq_one_letter_code
_entity_poly.pdbx_strand_id
1 'polypeptide(L)'
;MQVATPNFETIEKIIVDTTLSATNFKFNLYPGKFQWRIRPQNGSSKGNYRVYSMEIDTTLDLRGQEVMLKVPSENIAVNTTSLKFSWKNSIMHQIIVLKSGLVTGMAEG
;
A
#
# COMPACT_ATOMS: atom_id res chain seq x y z
N MET A 1 2.38 -4.80 12.72
CA MET A 1 2.78 -3.76 11.75
C MET A 1 1.52 -3.07 11.31
N GLN A 2 1.57 -1.75 11.21
CA GLN A 2 0.45 -0.91 10.82
C GLN A 2 0.88 0.08 9.74
N VAL A 3 -0.06 0.46 8.89
CA VAL A 3 0.11 1.49 7.85
C VAL A 3 -1.06 2.46 7.93
N ALA A 4 -0.79 3.75 7.92
CA ALA A 4 -1.78 4.81 8.02
C ALA A 4 -1.51 5.92 6.98
N THR A 5 -2.57 6.63 6.60
CA THR A 5 -2.50 7.86 5.79
C THR A 5 -3.04 9.05 6.60
N PRO A 6 -2.48 10.26 6.45
CA PRO A 6 -1.14 10.50 5.90
C PRO A 6 -0.02 10.06 6.87
N ASN A 7 -0.31 10.03 8.18
CA ASN A 7 0.64 9.73 9.24
C ASN A 7 -0.08 9.22 10.53
N PHE A 8 0.67 8.92 11.60
CA PHE A 8 0.11 8.44 12.88
C PHE A 8 -0.26 9.56 13.89
N GLU A 9 -0.04 10.83 13.56
CA GLU A 9 -0.44 11.98 14.39
C GLU A 9 -1.83 12.49 14.01
N THR A 10 -2.11 12.55 12.71
CA THR A 10 -3.38 12.98 12.10
C THR A 10 -3.91 11.87 11.20
N ILE A 11 -4.29 10.73 11.80
CA ILE A 11 -4.74 9.55 11.05
C ILE A 11 -6.07 9.85 10.36
N GLU A 12 -6.07 9.81 9.03
CA GLU A 12 -7.30 9.76 8.23
C GLU A 12 -7.82 8.34 8.10
N LYS A 13 -6.92 7.38 7.83
CA LYS A 13 -7.28 5.97 7.66
C LYS A 13 -6.13 5.03 8.01
N ILE A 14 -6.46 3.92 8.68
CA ILE A 14 -5.60 2.74 8.81
C ILE A 14 -5.82 1.84 7.60
N ILE A 15 -4.75 1.58 6.85
CA ILE A 15 -4.77 0.80 5.61
C ILE A 15 -4.44 -0.67 5.90
N VAL A 16 -3.52 -0.89 6.83
CA VAL A 16 -3.07 -2.22 7.26
C VAL A 16 -2.94 -2.22 8.77
N ASP A 17 -3.42 -3.29 9.41
CA ASP A 17 -3.09 -3.67 10.78
C ASP A 17 -2.96 -5.18 10.87
N THR A 18 -1.74 -5.68 11.08
CA THR A 18 -1.48 -7.12 11.08
C THR A 18 -0.29 -7.52 11.95
N THR A 19 -0.24 -8.78 12.36
CA THR A 19 0.93 -9.39 13.00
C THR A 19 1.72 -10.17 11.96
N LEU A 20 3.04 -9.98 11.94
CA LEU A 20 3.93 -10.61 10.96
C LEU A 20 4.82 -11.63 11.66
N SER A 21 4.88 -12.86 11.14
CA SER A 21 5.88 -13.88 11.51
C SER A 21 7.10 -13.84 10.59
N ALA A 22 6.94 -13.35 9.35
CA ALA A 22 8.00 -13.20 8.36
C ALA A 22 8.68 -11.82 8.43
N THR A 23 9.86 -11.71 7.81
CA THR A 23 10.63 -10.47 7.70
C THR A 23 10.22 -9.58 6.53
N ASN A 24 9.33 -10.06 5.67
CA ASN A 24 8.84 -9.36 4.49
C ASN A 24 7.32 -9.29 4.49
N PHE A 25 6.77 -8.16 4.05
CA PHE A 25 5.34 -7.96 3.86
C PHE A 25 5.11 -7.18 2.56
N LYS A 26 4.19 -7.68 1.73
CA LYS A 26 3.82 -7.07 0.45
C LYS A 26 2.35 -6.66 0.48
N PHE A 27 2.07 -5.45 0.05
CA PHE A 27 0.72 -4.92 -0.10
C PHE A 27 0.71 -3.82 -1.15
N ASN A 28 -0.46 -3.54 -1.73
CA ASN A 28 -0.61 -2.54 -2.77
C ASN A 28 -1.10 -1.21 -2.18
N LEU A 29 -0.43 -0.12 -2.57
CA LEU A 29 -0.80 1.25 -2.19
C LEU A 29 -1.18 2.06 -3.41
N TYR A 30 -2.15 2.95 -3.20
CA TYR A 30 -2.44 4.03 -4.14
C TYR A 30 -1.43 5.17 -3.93
N PRO A 31 -1.23 6.04 -4.93
CA PRO A 31 -0.41 7.24 -4.79
C PRO A 31 -0.86 8.12 -3.61
N GLY A 32 0.09 8.58 -2.80
CA GLY A 32 -0.21 9.33 -1.60
C GLY A 32 0.87 9.26 -0.53
N LYS A 33 0.61 9.91 0.60
CA LYS A 33 1.50 9.94 1.76
C LYS A 33 1.06 8.93 2.80
N PHE A 34 2.02 8.22 3.37
CA PHE A 34 1.78 7.19 4.35
C PHE A 34 2.85 7.21 5.43
N GLN A 35 2.48 6.73 6.62
CA GLN A 35 3.43 6.21 7.58
C GLN A 35 3.15 4.75 7.85
N TRP A 36 4.21 3.99 8.05
CA TRP A 36 4.11 2.64 8.56
C TRP A 36 4.94 2.50 9.83
N ARG A 37 4.46 1.62 10.71
CA ARG A 37 5.15 1.32 11.97
C ARG A 37 5.21 -0.15 12.25
N ILE A 38 6.32 -0.57 12.84
CA ILE A 38 6.55 -1.96 13.25
C ILE A 38 7.10 -1.99 14.67
N ARG A 39 6.71 -3.00 15.44
CA ARG A 39 7.24 -3.27 16.78
C ARG A 39 7.48 -4.76 16.95
N PRO A 40 8.44 -5.17 17.79
CA PRO A 40 8.54 -6.56 18.23
C PRO A 40 7.36 -6.91 19.16
N GLN A 41 6.91 -8.15 19.08
CA GLN A 41 5.90 -8.72 19.96
C GLN A 41 6.32 -10.14 20.36
N ASN A 42 6.25 -10.45 21.64
CA ASN A 42 6.49 -11.79 22.20
C ASN A 42 5.39 -12.09 23.22
N GLY A 43 4.50 -13.03 22.91
CA GLY A 43 3.33 -13.33 23.75
C GLY A 43 2.48 -12.07 24.00
N SER A 44 2.30 -11.74 25.29
CA SER A 44 1.61 -10.51 25.74
C SER A 44 2.50 -9.26 25.70
N SER A 45 3.82 -9.42 25.62
CA SER A 45 4.80 -8.33 25.63
C SER A 45 4.92 -7.67 24.25
N LYS A 46 4.93 -6.33 24.26
CA LYS A 46 5.02 -5.49 23.06
C LYS A 46 6.12 -4.46 23.27
N GLY A 47 7.06 -4.38 22.34
CA GLY A 47 8.07 -3.32 22.35
C GLY A 47 7.54 -2.02 21.74
N ASN A 48 8.42 -1.01 21.69
CA ASN A 48 8.12 0.28 21.08
C ASN A 48 7.98 0.18 19.56
N TYR A 49 7.15 1.04 18.99
CA TYR A 49 7.06 1.20 17.55
C TYR A 49 8.27 1.94 16.99
N ARG A 50 8.80 1.43 15.88
CA ARG A 50 9.60 2.21 14.93
C ARG A 50 8.68 2.68 13.82
N VAL A 51 8.72 3.97 13.53
CA VAL A 51 7.85 4.63 12.55
C VAL A 51 8.70 5.08 11.36
N TYR A 52 8.14 4.95 10.16
CA TYR A 52 8.78 5.28 8.90
C TYR A 52 7.76 6.00 8.02
N SER A 53 8.21 7.03 7.30
CA SER A 53 7.39 7.76 6.34
C SER A 53 7.68 7.28 4.92
N MET A 54 6.66 7.31 4.07
CA MET A 54 6.73 6.93 2.66
C MET A 54 5.75 7.77 1.85
N GLU A 55 6.15 8.15 0.65
CA GLU A 55 5.29 8.81 -0.33
C GLU A 55 5.34 8.01 -1.62
N ILE A 56 4.17 7.65 -2.12
CA ILE A 56 4.01 6.95 -3.40
C ILE A 56 3.63 8.01 -4.42
N ASP A 57 4.58 8.33 -5.28
CA ASP A 57 4.32 9.19 -6.42
C ASP A 57 3.54 8.43 -7.49
N THR A 58 2.63 9.13 -8.16
CA THR A 58 2.05 8.68 -9.42
C THR A 58 3.14 8.69 -10.49
N THR A 59 3.70 7.52 -10.84
CA THR A 59 4.19 7.40 -12.21
C THR A 59 2.96 7.34 -13.10
N LEU A 60 2.78 8.35 -13.96
CA LEU A 60 1.83 8.36 -15.09
C LEU A 60 2.19 7.29 -16.15
N ASP A 61 2.85 6.20 -15.75
CA ASP A 61 3.26 5.12 -16.62
C ASP A 61 2.15 4.06 -16.65
N LEU A 62 1.36 4.10 -17.72
CA LEU A 62 0.32 3.11 -18.00
C LEU A 62 0.88 1.84 -18.65
N ARG A 63 2.19 1.76 -18.93
CA ARG A 63 2.81 0.56 -19.53
C ARG A 63 2.62 -0.63 -18.59
N GLY A 64 1.98 -1.68 -19.10
CA GLY A 64 1.67 -2.90 -18.34
C GLY A 64 0.40 -2.83 -17.48
N GLN A 65 -0.39 -1.77 -17.56
CA GLN A 65 -1.69 -1.68 -16.88
C GLN A 65 -2.82 -2.15 -17.81
N GLU A 66 -3.67 -3.05 -17.32
CA GLU A 66 -4.95 -3.37 -17.97
C GLU A 66 -5.97 -2.28 -17.63
N VAL A 67 -6.36 -1.48 -18.63
CA VAL A 67 -7.40 -0.46 -18.48
C VAL A 67 -8.71 -1.04 -19.02
N MET A 68 -9.72 -1.19 -18.16
CA MET A 68 -11.03 -1.71 -18.58
C MET A 68 -11.95 -0.57 -19.03
N LEU A 69 -12.46 -0.67 -20.26
CA LEU A 69 -13.48 0.24 -20.79
C LEU A 69 -14.76 0.09 -19.97
N LYS A 70 -15.28 1.19 -19.45
CA LYS A 70 -16.55 1.22 -18.70
C LYS A 70 -17.70 1.68 -19.58
N VAL A 71 -17.46 2.70 -20.41
CA VAL A 71 -18.45 3.26 -21.35
C VAL A 71 -17.70 3.70 -22.62
N PRO A 72 -18.25 3.45 -23.81
CA PRO A 72 -19.49 2.71 -24.06
C PRO A 72 -19.37 1.21 -23.81
N SER A 73 -20.52 0.52 -23.69
CA SER A 73 -20.56 -0.94 -23.71
C SER A 73 -20.08 -1.47 -25.06
N GLU A 74 -19.49 -2.66 -25.06
CA GLU A 74 -19.10 -3.33 -26.30
C GLU A 74 -20.29 -3.47 -27.25
N ASN A 75 -20.04 -3.29 -28.55
CA ASN A 75 -21.02 -3.43 -29.63
C ASN A 75 -22.23 -2.48 -29.58
N ILE A 76 -22.11 -1.30 -28.96
CA ILE A 76 -23.17 -0.29 -29.05
C ILE A 76 -23.25 0.32 -30.47
N ALA A 77 -24.45 0.43 -31.01
CA ALA A 77 -24.74 1.28 -32.16
C ALA A 77 -25.23 2.65 -31.65
N VAL A 78 -24.50 3.71 -31.97
CA VAL A 78 -24.88 5.09 -31.64
C VAL A 78 -25.07 5.89 -32.93
N ASN A 79 -26.11 6.73 -32.96
CA ASN A 79 -26.41 7.65 -34.07
C ASN A 79 -26.07 9.12 -33.71
N THR A 80 -25.24 9.33 -32.70
CA THR A 80 -24.80 10.64 -32.22
C THR A 80 -23.35 10.91 -32.59
N THR A 81 -23.00 12.18 -32.85
CA THR A 81 -21.63 12.60 -33.18
C THR A 81 -20.76 12.85 -31.95
N SER A 82 -21.32 12.78 -30.74
CA SER A 82 -20.62 12.98 -29.47
C SER A 82 -20.74 11.73 -28.60
N LEU A 83 -19.64 11.01 -28.46
CA LEU A 83 -19.54 9.79 -27.65
C LEU A 83 -18.54 10.01 -26.51
N LYS A 84 -18.98 9.77 -25.27
CA LYS A 84 -18.15 9.89 -24.07
C LYS A 84 -17.55 8.54 -23.70
N PHE A 85 -16.25 8.55 -23.45
CA PHE A 85 -15.51 7.37 -22.99
C PHE A 85 -15.21 7.49 -21.51
N SER A 86 -15.34 6.38 -20.79
CA SER A 86 -14.87 6.28 -19.41
C SER A 86 -14.21 4.94 -19.16
N TRP A 87 -13.19 4.96 -18.32
CA TRP A 87 -12.33 3.83 -18.02
C TRP A 87 -12.30 3.58 -16.52
N LYS A 88 -12.12 2.32 -16.10
CA LYS A 88 -11.88 1.96 -14.69
C LYS A 88 -10.37 1.83 -14.46
N ASN A 89 -9.78 2.78 -13.74
CA ASN A 89 -8.39 2.68 -13.30
C ASN A 89 -8.27 1.70 -12.11
N SER A 90 -7.40 0.71 -12.23
CA SER A 90 -6.98 -0.15 -11.12
C SER A 90 -5.46 -0.05 -10.98
N ILE A 91 -4.98 1.05 -10.38
CA ILE A 91 -3.55 1.23 -10.12
C ILE A 91 -3.21 0.43 -8.85
N MET A 92 -2.43 -0.64 -8.97
CA MET A 92 -1.84 -1.35 -7.83
C MET A 92 -0.31 -1.37 -7.97
N HIS A 93 0.40 -0.68 -7.08
CA HIS A 93 1.87 -0.74 -6.99
C HIS A 93 2.30 -1.74 -5.91
N GLN A 94 3.22 -2.66 -6.23
CA GLN A 94 3.81 -3.58 -5.26
C GLN A 94 4.99 -2.92 -4.54
N ILE A 95 4.97 -2.92 -3.20
CA ILE A 95 6.11 -2.51 -2.37
C ILE A 95 6.63 -3.72 -1.59
N ILE A 96 7.96 -3.87 -1.55
CA ILE A 96 8.67 -4.84 -0.72
C ILE A 96 9.28 -4.07 0.45
N VAL A 97 8.75 -4.27 1.66
CA VAL A 97 9.38 -3.77 2.89
C VAL A 97 10.31 -4.85 3.43
N LEU A 98 11.62 -4.60 3.39
CA LEU A 98 12.65 -5.49 3.96
C LEU A 98 12.94 -5.08 5.42
N LYS A 99 12.85 -6.02 6.36
CA LYS A 99 13.29 -5.82 7.75
C LYS A 99 14.80 -6.11 7.87
N SER A 100 15.63 -5.09 8.06
CA SER A 100 17.03 -5.29 8.47
C SER A 100 17.10 -5.55 9.98
N GLY A 101 17.54 -6.74 10.39
CA GLY A 101 17.83 -7.06 11.78
C GLY A 101 19.32 -6.93 12.07
N LEU A 102 19.69 -6.10 13.05
CA LEU A 102 20.88 -6.35 13.87
C LEU A 102 20.37 -7.06 15.12
N VAL A 103 20.69 -8.35 15.25
CA VAL A 103 20.58 -9.07 16.52
C VAL A 103 21.95 -8.97 17.18
N THR A 104 22.11 -8.01 18.09
CA THR A 104 23.30 -7.88 18.93
C THR A 104 22.94 -8.25 20.36
N GLY A 105 23.38 -9.45 20.79
CA GLY A 105 23.60 -9.90 22.19
C GLY A 105 22.40 -9.91 23.15
N MET A 106 22.32 -10.73 24.20
CA MET A 106 23.37 -11.44 24.94
C MET A 106 22.84 -12.81 25.40
N ALA A 107 23.75 -13.78 25.43
CA ALA A 107 23.62 -14.98 26.24
C ALA A 107 23.84 -14.61 27.70
N GLU A 108 23.02 -15.12 28.61
CA GLU A 108 23.44 -15.39 29.99
C GLU A 108 22.92 -16.79 30.35
N GLY A 109 23.88 -17.63 30.76
CA GLY A 109 23.64 -18.85 31.52
C GLY A 109 24.01 -18.63 32.98
#